data_AF-A0A832X183-F1
#
_entry.id   AF-A0A832X183-F1
#
_cell.length_a   1.000
_cell.length_b   1.000
_cell.length_c   1.000
_cell.angle_alpha   90.00
_cell.angle_beta   90.00
_cell.angle_gamma   90.00
#
_symmetry.space_group_name_H-M   'P 1'
#
loop_
_entity.id
_entity.type
_entity.pdbx_description
1 polymer ?
#
loop_
_entity_poly.entity_id
_entity_poly.type
_entity_poly.pdbx_seq_one_letter_code
_entity_poly.pdbx_strand_id
1 'polypeptide(L)'
;MIGTQELIMIFAVVVLLFGATKLPELARSMGSSVGEFKKAQKESELNLKEFEKSITEPTAPKSKVQETAQKLGIDIRGKTDDQLLDLIQKAAEKPKEVSEP
;
A
#
# COMPACT_ATOMS: atom_id res chain seq x y z
N MET A 1 4.94 -45.14 -19.92
CA MET A 1 4.80 -43.72 -20.28
C MET A 1 3.44 -43.57 -20.93
N ILE A 2 2.59 -42.67 -20.45
CA ILE A 2 1.35 -42.35 -21.17
C ILE A 2 1.77 -41.53 -22.39
N GLY A 3 1.61 -42.11 -23.58
CA GLY A 3 1.86 -41.42 -24.83
C GLY A 3 0.68 -40.55 -25.24
N THR A 4 0.88 -39.79 -26.31
CA THR A 4 -0.15 -38.93 -26.89
C THR A 4 -1.40 -39.74 -27.28
N GLN A 5 -1.23 -40.99 -27.72
CA GLN A 5 -2.33 -41.86 -28.13
C GLN A 5 -3.22 -42.27 -26.96
N GLU A 6 -2.63 -42.66 -25.82
CA GLU A 6 -3.40 -42.98 -24.61
C GLU A 6 -4.14 -41.74 -24.08
N LEU A 7 -3.51 -40.56 -24.13
CA LEU A 7 -4.15 -39.30 -23.72
C LEU A 7 -5.38 -38.98 -24.59
N ILE A 8 -5.28 -39.15 -25.91
CA ILE A 8 -6.40 -38.94 -26.84
C ILE A 8 -7.54 -39.92 -26.56
N MET A 9 -7.22 -41.19 -26.28
CA MET A 9 -8.23 -42.21 -25.96
C MET A 9 -8.98 -41.86 -24.67
N ILE A 10 -8.26 -41.45 -23.62
CA ILE A 10 -8.87 -41.00 -22.36
C ILE A 10 -9.75 -39.77 -22.61
N PHE A 11 -9.25 -38.79 -23.36
CA PHE A 11 -10.02 -37.59 -23.70
C PHE A 11 -11.29 -37.93 -24.48
N ALA A 12 -11.22 -38.86 -25.42
CA ALA A 12 -12.38 -39.34 -26.18
C ALA A 12 -13.43 -39.98 -25.25
N VAL A 13 -13.02 -40.80 -24.27
CA VAL A 13 -13.93 -41.36 -23.26
C VAL A 13 -14.59 -40.25 -22.43
N VAL A 14 -13.83 -39.25 -21.98
CA VAL A 14 -14.38 -38.11 -21.23
C VAL A 14 -15.38 -37.32 -22.09
N VAL A 15 -15.07 -37.07 -23.36
CA VAL A 15 -15.99 -36.39 -24.30
C VAL A 15 -17.25 -37.23 -24.54
N LEU A 16 -17.18 -38.56 -24.58
CA LEU A 16 -18.37 -39.41 -24.72
C LEU A 16 -19.26 -39.38 -23.48
N LEU A 17 -18.67 -39.32 -22.28
CA LEU A 17 -19.41 -39.29 -21.02
C LEU A 17 -20.09 -37.93 -20.77
N PHE A 18 -19.37 -36.83 -20.99
CA PHE A 18 -19.84 -35.48 -20.69
C PHE A 18 -20.42 -34.75 -21.91
N GLY A 19 -20.02 -35.14 -23.11
CA GLY A 19 -20.37 -34.47 -24.37
C GLY A 19 -19.41 -33.34 -24.74
N ALA A 20 -19.30 -33.08 -26.05
CA ALA A 20 -18.44 -32.03 -26.61
C ALA A 20 -18.84 -30.60 -26.18
N THR A 21 -20.07 -30.40 -25.72
CA THR A 21 -20.57 -29.08 -25.27
C THR A 21 -20.25 -28.79 -23.81
N LYS A 22 -20.24 -29.82 -22.93
CA LYS A 22 -20.05 -29.63 -21.49
C LYS A 22 -18.61 -29.32 -21.10
N LEU A 23 -17.65 -29.92 -21.79
CA LEU A 23 -16.22 -29.66 -21.56
C LEU A 23 -15.85 -28.16 -21.76
N PRO A 24 -16.22 -27.50 -22.88
CA PRO A 24 -16.02 -26.06 -23.06
C PRO A 24 -16.79 -25.20 -22.05
N GLU A 25 -18.00 -25.60 -21.68
CA GLU A 25 -18.82 -24.89 -20.70
C GLU A 25 -18.14 -24.88 -19.32
N LEU A 26 -17.69 -26.05 -18.86
CA LEU A 26 -16.92 -26.21 -17.61
C LEU A 26 -15.59 -25.45 -17.64
N ALA A 27 -14.87 -25.52 -18.76
CA ALA A 27 -13.60 -24.80 -18.90
C ALA A 27 -13.81 -23.28 -18.83
N ARG A 28 -14.87 -22.76 -19.45
CA ARG A 28 -15.23 -21.33 -19.37
C ARG A 28 -15.62 -20.93 -17.96
N SER A 29 -16.53 -21.67 -17.30
CA SER A 29 -16.97 -21.32 -15.95
C SER A 29 -15.82 -21.37 -14.94
N MET A 30 -15.03 -22.45 -14.96
CA MET A 30 -13.86 -22.59 -14.08
C MET A 30 -12.80 -21.53 -14.38
N GLY A 31 -12.53 -21.25 -15.67
CA GLY A 31 -11.57 -20.24 -16.08
C GLY A 31 -11.98 -18.83 -15.62
N SER A 32 -13.25 -18.49 -15.75
CA SER A 32 -13.80 -17.22 -15.24
C SER A 32 -13.65 -17.13 -13.72
N SER A 33 -14.03 -18.16 -12.97
CA SER A 33 -13.91 -18.16 -11.50
C SER A 33 -12.46 -18.01 -11.04
N VAL A 34 -11.50 -18.72 -11.65
CA VAL A 34 -10.07 -18.60 -11.34
C VAL A 34 -9.54 -17.21 -11.73
N GLY A 35 -10.01 -16.65 -12.84
CA GLY A 35 -9.64 -15.31 -13.29
C GLY A 35 -10.10 -14.22 -12.32
N GLU A 36 -11.36 -14.26 -11.91
CA GLU A 36 -11.93 -13.34 -10.92
C GLU A 36 -11.25 -13.49 -9.56
N PHE A 37 -11.00 -14.72 -9.12
CA PHE A 37 -10.27 -14.98 -7.88
C PHE A 37 -8.86 -14.37 -7.90
N LYS A 38 -8.10 -14.56 -8.99
CA LYS A 38 -6.76 -13.99 -9.14
C LYS A 38 -6.79 -12.46 -9.16
N LYS A 39 -7.81 -11.86 -9.79
CA LYS A 39 -8.01 -10.41 -9.79
C LYS A 39 -8.28 -9.89 -8.38
N ALA A 40 -9.19 -10.52 -7.65
CA ALA A 40 -9.52 -10.16 -6.27
C ALA A 40 -8.32 -10.29 -5.32
N GLN A 41 -7.51 -11.34 -5.48
CA GLN A 41 -6.26 -11.48 -4.71
C GLN A 41 -5.28 -10.32 -5.00
N LYS A 42 -5.09 -9.97 -6.27
CA LYS A 42 -4.21 -8.85 -6.65
C LYS A 42 -4.71 -7.50 -6.11
N GLU A 43 -6.01 -7.24 -6.21
CA GLU A 43 -6.61 -6.02 -5.64
C GLU A 43 -6.45 -5.98 -4.11
N SER A 44 -6.62 -7.12 -3.43
CA SER A 44 -6.42 -7.21 -1.98
C SER A 44 -4.97 -6.91 -1.58
N GLU A 45 -3.99 -7.45 -2.30
CA GLU A 45 -2.56 -7.16 -2.06
C GLU A 45 -2.22 -5.68 -2.28
N LEU A 46 -2.79 -5.05 -3.32
CA LEU A 46 -2.59 -3.63 -3.60
C LEU A 46 -3.19 -2.76 -2.50
N ASN A 47 -4.43 -3.04 -2.09
CA ASN A 47 -5.10 -2.33 -1.00
C ASN A 47 -4.34 -2.49 0.32
N LEU A 48 -3.80 -3.68 0.60
CA LEU A 48 -3.02 -3.91 1.81
C LEU A 48 -1.71 -3.10 1.78
N LYS A 49 -1.01 -3.05 0.64
CA LYS A 49 0.19 -2.21 0.47
C LYS A 49 -0.12 -0.73 0.58
N GLU A 50 -1.25 -0.27 0.03
CA GLU A 50 -1.69 1.13 0.16
C GLU A 50 -2.07 1.46 1.61
N PHE A 51 -2.73 0.54 2.32
CA PHE A 51 -3.05 0.68 3.73
C PHE A 51 -1.78 0.73 4.59
N GLU A 52 -0.86 -0.23 4.41
CA GLU A 52 0.44 -0.21 5.07
C GLU A 52 1.20 1.08 4.78
N LYS A 53 1.21 1.55 3.53
CA LYS A 53 1.81 2.83 3.17
C LYS A 53 1.13 4.01 3.89
N SER A 54 -0.19 3.99 4.07
CA SER A 54 -0.92 5.03 4.81
C SER A 54 -0.70 5.02 6.33
N ILE A 55 -0.29 3.87 6.90
CA ILE A 55 0.06 3.73 8.31
C ILE A 55 1.55 4.05 8.55
N THR A 56 2.41 3.75 7.57
CA THR A 56 3.88 3.88 7.69
C THR A 56 4.41 5.20 7.15
N GLU A 57 3.72 5.82 6.18
CA GLU A 57 3.87 7.26 5.95
C GLU A 57 3.07 7.96 7.04
N PRO A 58 3.72 8.71 7.95
CA PRO A 58 2.98 9.75 8.64
C PRO A 58 2.43 10.62 7.52
N THR A 59 1.10 10.68 7.38
CA THR A 59 0.50 11.95 6.99
C THR A 59 1.14 12.94 7.93
N ALA A 60 2.20 13.64 7.49
CA ALA A 60 3.04 14.41 8.38
C ALA A 60 2.07 15.25 9.20
N PRO A 61 1.85 14.93 10.49
CA PRO A 61 1.21 15.90 11.33
C PRO A 61 2.29 16.95 11.32
N LYS A 62 2.07 18.06 10.62
CA LYS A 62 2.85 19.26 10.89
C LYS A 62 2.59 19.50 12.36
N SER A 63 3.49 18.96 13.18
CA SER A 63 3.46 19.04 14.62
C SER A 63 3.21 20.51 14.92
N LYS A 64 2.31 20.84 15.85
CA LYS A 64 1.99 22.25 16.16
C LYS A 64 3.28 23.06 16.42
N VAL A 65 4.34 22.37 16.86
CA VAL A 65 5.73 22.85 16.98
C VAL A 65 6.33 23.28 15.63
N GLN A 66 6.24 22.45 14.59
CA GLN A 66 6.71 22.76 13.23
C GLN A 66 5.90 23.89 12.59
N GLU A 67 4.59 23.96 12.82
CA GLU A 67 3.76 25.08 12.34
C GLU A 67 4.14 26.40 13.03
N THR A 68 4.41 26.37 14.35
CA THR A 68 4.82 27.55 15.12
C THR A 68 6.23 28.00 14.75
N ALA A 69 7.17 27.06 14.59
CA ALA A 69 8.53 27.32 14.12
C ALA A 69 8.53 27.97 12.72
N GLN A 70 7.69 27.45 11.81
CA GLN A 70 7.57 27.98 10.46
C GLN A 70 6.95 29.39 10.43
N LYS A 71 5.97 29.70 11.31
CA LYS A 71 5.42 31.06 11.47
C LYS A 71 6.41 32.05 12.09
N LEU A 72 7.34 31.56 12.92
CA LEU A 72 8.43 32.34 13.50
C LEU A 72 9.65 32.47 12.56
N GLY A 73 9.58 31.92 11.34
CA GLY A 73 10.65 31.99 10.35
C GLY A 73 11.85 31.07 10.66
N ILE A 74 11.67 30.06 11.52
CA ILE A 74 12.72 29.12 11.91
C ILE A 74 12.83 28.03 10.83
N ASP A 75 14.07 27.79 10.35
CA ASP A 75 14.34 26.71 9.39
C ASP A 75 14.18 25.35 10.07
N ILE A 76 13.19 24.58 9.58
CA ILE A 76 12.78 23.27 10.10
C ILE A 76 13.55 22.11 9.43
N ARG A 77 14.42 22.37 8.45
CA ARG A 77 15.12 21.30 7.73
C ARG A 77 16.22 20.68 8.59
N GLY A 78 16.05 19.40 8.94
CA GLY A 78 17.04 18.61 9.68
C GLY A 78 17.05 18.81 11.19
N LYS A 79 16.04 19.49 11.76
CA LYS A 79 15.89 19.67 13.22
C LYS A 79 14.77 18.79 13.75
N THR A 80 14.97 18.19 14.92
CA THR A 80 13.94 17.39 15.61
C THR A 80 12.97 18.29 16.38
N ASP A 81 11.78 17.79 16.70
CA ASP A 81 10.76 18.55 17.43
C ASP A 81 11.27 19.10 18.78
N ASP A 82 12.12 18.34 19.49
CA ASP A 82 12.75 18.79 20.75
C ASP A 82 13.71 19.98 20.54
N GLN A 83 14.44 20.01 19.42
CA GLN A 83 15.32 21.13 19.06
C GLN A 83 14.52 22.35 18.63
N LEU A 84 13.35 22.15 18.01
CA LEU A 84 12.46 23.25 17.63
C LEU A 84 11.81 23.87 18.87
N LEU A 85 11.44 23.07 19.87
CA LEU A 85 10.91 23.55 21.15
C LEU A 85 11.94 24.39 21.92
N ASP A 86 13.19 23.94 21.99
CA ASP A 86 14.29 24.69 22.63
C ASP A 86 14.54 26.05 21.92
N LEU A 87 14.48 26.07 20.58
CA LEU A 87 14.63 27.31 19.81
C LEU A 87 13.45 28.27 19.98
N ILE A 88 12.22 27.76 20.03
CA ILE A 88 11.02 28.57 20.28
C ILE A 88 11.08 29.15 21.70
N GLN A 89 11.48 28.34 22.69
CA GLN A 89 11.58 28.78 24.09
C GLN A 89 12.70 29.80 24.29
N LYS A 90 13.87 29.57 23.67
CA LYS A 90 15.00 30.51 23.70
C LYS A 90 14.69 31.83 23.00
N ALA A 91 13.88 31.81 21.94
CA ALA A 91 13.38 33.01 21.28
C ALA A 91 12.32 33.75 22.12
N ALA A 92 11.52 33.02 22.91
CA ALA A 92 10.54 33.59 23.82
C ALA A 92 11.17 34.13 25.13
N GLU A 93 12.32 33.61 25.56
CA GLU A 93 12.96 33.96 26.85
C GLU A 93 13.92 35.16 26.82
N LYS A 94 14.35 35.68 25.66
CA LYS A 94 15.16 36.93 25.61
C LYS A 94 14.41 38.14 25.05
N PRO A 95 13.66 38.84 25.93
CA PRO A 95 13.54 40.30 25.86
C PRO A 95 13.91 40.95 27.21
N LYS A 96 15.12 40.71 27.73
CA LYS A 96 15.72 41.51 28.82
C LYS A 96 17.24 41.53 28.75
N GLU A 97 17.80 42.15 27.72
CA GLU A 97 19.21 42.57 27.78
C GLU A 97 19.57 43.66 26.77
N VAL A 98 18.85 44.79 26.76
CA VAL A 98 19.40 46.07 26.27
C VAL A 98 18.75 47.24 27.01
N SER A 99 19.44 47.80 28.01
CA SER A 99 19.41 49.18 28.53
C SER A 99 19.94 49.11 29.97
N GLU A 100 21.04 49.71 30.39
CA GLU A 100 21.82 50.87 29.94
C GLU A 100 23.13 50.86 30.77
N PRO A 101 24.24 51.51 30.35
CA PRO A 101 25.28 51.96 31.28
C PRO A 101 24.86 53.20 32.08
#